data_AF-A0A0K3BQZ9-F1
#
_entry.id   AF-A0A0K3BQZ9-F1
#
_cell.length_a   1.000
_cell.length_b   1.000
_cell.length_c   1.000
_cell.angle_alpha   90.00
_cell.angle_beta   90.00
_cell.angle_gamma   90.00
#
_symmetry.space_group_name_H-M   'P 1'
#
loop_
_entity.id
_entity.type
_entity.pdbx_description
1 polymer ?
#
loop_
_entity_poly.entity_id
_entity_poly.type
_entity_poly.pdbx_seq_one_letter_code
_entity_poly.pdbx_strand_id
1 'polypeptide(L)'
;MTKQVEVKYGIFNLFTKPERTSERVEVNKQVDVVGRHWVLERRNHHIEQTTMERTNQETTHEQHFVVLLADGSLKKVILIETENVNTAHGRYTFFSIHEHTVHDLSTSDVEAMDFEKRHYSTTKAHVQNWGDREPGKQLLSHAKGVGLTKALKRLLA
;
A
#
# COMPACT_ATOMS: atom_id res chain seq x y z
N MET A 1 -11.97 8.37 18.89
CA MET A 1 -12.92 8.92 19.90
C MET A 1 -14.08 9.53 19.11
N THR A 2 -15.34 9.26 19.45
CA THR A 2 -16.49 9.79 18.66
C THR A 2 -17.01 11.07 19.32
N LYS A 3 -17.06 12.16 18.57
CA LYS A 3 -17.60 13.45 19.03
C LYS A 3 -18.83 13.81 18.20
N GLN A 4 -19.86 14.34 18.85
CA GLN A 4 -20.96 15.01 18.15
C GLN A 4 -20.50 16.42 17.78
N VAL A 5 -20.57 16.75 16.50
CA VAL A 5 -20.26 18.07 15.97
C VAL A 5 -21.51 18.59 15.25
N GLU A 6 -21.89 19.83 15.52
CA GLU A 6 -22.97 20.46 14.75
C GLU A 6 -22.40 20.99 13.43
N VAL A 7 -22.91 20.46 12.32
CA VAL A 7 -22.51 20.90 10.98
C VAL A 7 -23.62 21.80 10.43
N LYS A 8 -23.23 23.01 10.00
CA LYS A 8 -24.14 23.97 9.38
C LYS A 8 -24.29 23.69 7.89
N TYR A 9 -25.50 23.79 7.36
CA TYR A 9 -25.80 23.54 5.95
C TYR A 9 -26.95 24.43 5.43
N GLY A 10 -27.17 24.40 4.11
CA GLY A 10 -28.17 25.22 3.39
C GLY A 10 -27.66 26.63 3.04
N ILE A 11 -28.51 27.41 2.35
CA ILE A 11 -28.18 28.79 1.95
C ILE A 11 -27.94 29.61 3.23
N PHE A 12 -26.77 30.27 3.30
CA PHE A 12 -26.29 31.01 4.47
C PHE A 12 -26.07 30.19 5.76
N ASN A 13 -25.89 28.86 5.68
CA ASN A 13 -25.60 28.04 6.88
C ASN A 13 -26.70 28.15 7.97
N LEU A 14 -27.95 28.40 7.56
CA LEU A 14 -29.10 28.65 8.45
C LEU A 14 -29.60 27.39 9.19
N PHE A 15 -29.19 26.19 8.75
CA PHE A 15 -29.62 24.94 9.36
C PHE A 15 -28.44 24.25 10.05
N THR A 16 -28.65 23.72 11.25
CA THR A 16 -27.70 22.85 11.94
C THR A 16 -28.25 21.43 12.01
N LYS A 17 -27.39 20.45 11.73
CA LYS A 17 -27.66 19.04 12.03
C LYS A 17 -26.57 18.47 12.94
N PRO A 18 -26.92 17.60 13.90
CA PRO A 18 -25.93 16.86 14.65
C PRO A 18 -25.27 15.83 13.72
N GLU A 19 -23.97 15.97 13.49
CA GLU A 19 -23.16 15.01 12.75
C GLU A 19 -22.23 14.30 13.73
N ARG A 20 -22.19 12.97 13.67
CA ARG A 20 -21.25 12.19 14.50
C ARG A 20 -19.96 12.05 13.72
N THR A 21 -18.94 12.78 14.14
CA THR A 21 -17.59 12.67 13.57
C THR A 21 -16.77 11.75 14.47
N SER A 22 -16.18 10.71 13.88
CA SER A 22 -15.16 9.90 14.54
C SER A 22 -13.79 10.52 14.27
N GLU A 23 -13.09 10.89 15.34
CA GLU A 23 -11.71 11.38 15.26
C GLU A 23 -10.79 10.17 15.10
N ARG A 24 -10.00 10.15 14.00
CA ARG A 24 -8.96 9.17 13.69
C ARG A 24 -7.95 9.19 14.83
N VAL A 25 -7.97 8.19 15.69
CA VAL A 25 -6.91 7.99 16.69
C VAL A 25 -5.93 7.03 16.06
N GLU A 26 -4.91 7.57 15.39
CA GLU A 26 -3.79 6.78 14.92
C GLU A 26 -3.03 6.22 16.12
N VAL A 27 -3.16 4.92 16.36
CA VAL A 27 -2.23 4.20 17.24
C VAL A 27 -1.02 3.84 16.39
N ASN A 28 -0.17 4.84 16.14
CA ASN A 28 1.08 4.64 15.40
C ASN A 28 2.05 3.85 16.29
N LYS A 29 2.13 2.54 16.06
CA LYS A 29 3.18 1.70 16.65
C LYS A 29 4.32 1.61 15.65
N GLN A 30 5.46 2.20 15.99
CA GLN A 30 6.69 1.98 15.22
C GLN A 30 7.11 0.52 15.38
N VAL A 31 7.27 -0.18 14.27
CA VAL A 31 7.74 -1.57 14.22
C VAL A 31 8.96 -1.61 13.31
N ASP A 32 10.10 -2.01 13.85
CA ASP A 32 11.31 -2.24 13.06
C ASP A 32 11.17 -3.58 12.32
N VAL A 33 10.86 -3.51 11.02
CA VAL A 33 10.62 -4.69 10.16
C VAL A 33 11.92 -5.34 9.72
N VAL A 34 12.92 -4.53 9.38
CA VAL A 34 14.28 -4.95 9.03
C VAL A 34 15.29 -3.93 9.57
N GLY A 35 16.49 -4.40 9.92
CA GLY A 35 17.57 -3.54 10.37
C GLY A 35 18.14 -2.63 9.27
N ARG A 36 19.34 -2.10 9.46
CA ARG A 36 20.01 -1.25 8.46
C ARG A 36 20.11 -1.99 7.11
N HIS A 37 19.60 -1.35 6.07
CA HIS A 37 19.49 -1.93 4.73
C HIS A 37 19.61 -0.88 3.64
N TRP A 38 19.79 -1.34 2.40
CA TRP A 38 19.68 -0.54 1.19
C TRP A 38 18.53 -1.05 0.35
N VAL A 39 17.67 -0.14 -0.11
CA VAL A 39 16.57 -0.49 -1.01
C VAL A 39 17.11 -0.58 -2.44
N LEU A 40 16.99 -1.77 -3.04
CA LEU A 40 17.38 -2.02 -4.43
C LEU A 40 16.22 -1.76 -5.38
N GLU A 41 15.00 -2.15 -4.95
CA GLU A 41 13.79 -1.94 -5.71
C GLU A 41 12.58 -1.72 -4.81
N ARG A 42 11.62 -0.97 -5.34
CA ARG A 42 10.32 -0.72 -4.72
C ARG A 42 9.22 -0.83 -5.78
N ARG A 43 8.14 -1.51 -5.44
CA ARG A 43 6.89 -1.56 -6.21
C ARG A 43 5.70 -1.43 -5.26
N ASN A 44 4.54 -1.07 -5.79
CA ASN A 44 3.33 -0.84 -5.02
C ASN A 44 2.16 -1.59 -5.66
N HIS A 45 1.24 -2.05 -4.82
CA HIS A 45 -0.03 -2.60 -5.23
C HIS A 45 -1.12 -2.10 -4.30
N HIS A 46 -2.24 -1.73 -4.88
CA HIS A 46 -3.37 -1.19 -4.15
C HIS A 46 -4.62 -1.90 -4.61
N ILE A 47 -5.49 -2.19 -3.65
CA ILE A 47 -6.77 -2.86 -3.84
C ILE A 47 -7.81 -2.05 -3.08
N GLU A 48 -8.82 -1.56 -3.76
CA GLU A 48 -9.99 -0.97 -3.14
C GLU A 48 -11.19 -1.85 -3.44
N GLN A 49 -11.89 -2.26 -2.39
CA GLN A 49 -13.06 -3.11 -2.47
C GLN A 49 -14.22 -2.45 -1.75
N THR A 50 -15.34 -2.29 -2.47
CA THR A 50 -16.61 -1.87 -1.88
C THR A 50 -17.52 -3.09 -1.69
N THR A 51 -17.96 -3.34 -0.48
CA THR A 51 -18.89 -4.44 -0.13
C THR A 51 -20.17 -3.92 0.53
N MET A 52 -21.22 -4.75 0.56
CA MET A 52 -22.54 -4.51 1.18
C MET A 52 -23.16 -3.14 0.84
N GLU A 53 -23.89 -3.04 -0.28
CA GLU A 53 -24.68 -1.85 -0.64
C GLU A 53 -23.90 -0.51 -0.54
N ARG A 54 -22.58 -0.54 -0.76
CA ARG A 54 -21.66 0.61 -0.66
C ARG A 54 -21.47 1.18 0.75
N THR A 55 -21.81 0.41 1.77
CA THR A 55 -21.64 0.84 3.17
C THR A 55 -20.28 0.46 3.72
N ASN A 56 -19.60 -0.55 3.18
CA ASN A 56 -18.27 -0.95 3.62
C ASN A 56 -17.24 -0.79 2.48
N GLN A 57 -16.20 -0.01 2.72
CA GLN A 57 -15.11 0.22 1.78
C GLN A 57 -13.80 -0.19 2.46
N GLU A 58 -13.12 -1.17 1.86
CA GLU A 58 -11.81 -1.63 2.28
C GLU A 58 -10.78 -1.16 1.25
N THR A 59 -9.70 -0.53 1.70
CA THR A 59 -8.56 -0.17 0.86
C THR A 59 -7.30 -0.79 1.43
N THR A 60 -6.66 -1.64 0.65
CA THR A 60 -5.38 -2.27 0.99
C THR A 60 -4.27 -1.65 0.17
N HIS A 61 -3.23 -1.19 0.84
CA HIS A 61 -1.99 -0.67 0.28
C HIS A 61 -0.84 -1.63 0.59
N GLU A 62 -0.27 -2.22 -0.45
CA GLU A 62 0.93 -3.05 -0.36
C GLU A 62 2.13 -2.32 -0.94
N GLN A 63 3.23 -2.32 -0.20
CA GLN A 63 4.52 -1.83 -0.64
C GLN A 63 5.52 -2.98 -0.63
N HIS A 64 6.05 -3.31 -1.80
CA HIS A 64 6.99 -4.40 -2.02
C HIS A 64 8.39 -3.81 -2.18
N PHE A 65 9.32 -4.26 -1.36
CA PHE A 65 10.71 -3.83 -1.38
C PHE A 65 11.62 -5.02 -1.61
N VAL A 66 12.64 -4.82 -2.44
CA VAL A 66 13.83 -5.69 -2.48
C VAL A 66 14.95 -4.94 -1.77
N VAL A 67 15.50 -5.53 -0.73
CA VAL A 67 16.50 -4.89 0.13
C VAL A 67 17.77 -5.72 0.25
N LEU A 68 18.91 -5.03 0.33
CA LEU A 68 20.21 -5.59 0.73
C LEU A 68 20.44 -5.27 2.20
N LEU A 69 20.61 -6.29 3.04
CA LEU A 69 20.92 -6.13 4.45
C LEU A 69 22.44 -5.96 4.66
N ALA A 70 22.82 -5.47 5.84
CA ALA A 70 24.23 -5.25 6.21
C ALA A 70 25.09 -6.52 6.22
N ASP A 71 24.48 -7.69 6.40
CA ASP A 71 25.14 -9.00 6.32
C ASP A 71 25.33 -9.50 4.87
N GLY A 72 24.89 -8.72 3.88
CA GLY A 72 24.94 -9.06 2.47
C GLY A 72 23.75 -9.89 1.96
N SER A 73 22.80 -10.26 2.83
CA SER A 73 21.62 -11.00 2.42
C SER A 73 20.63 -10.11 1.66
N LEU A 74 19.95 -10.72 0.68
CA LEU A 74 18.87 -10.08 -0.07
C LEU A 74 17.53 -10.58 0.44
N LYS A 75 16.62 -9.66 0.77
CA LYS A 75 15.27 -9.98 1.25
C LYS A 75 14.21 -9.24 0.45
N LYS A 76 13.05 -9.87 0.30
CA LYS A 76 11.82 -9.21 -0.11
C LYS A 76 11.01 -8.87 1.14
N VAL A 77 10.67 -7.59 1.28
CA VAL A 77 9.86 -7.07 2.38
C VAL A 77 8.56 -6.56 1.79
N ILE A 78 7.43 -7.01 2.32
CA ILE A 78 6.11 -6.50 1.93
C ILE A 78 5.51 -5.84 3.16
N LEU A 79 5.14 -4.57 3.04
CA LEU A 79 4.36 -3.85 4.04
C LEU A 79 2.93 -3.74 3.53
N ILE A 80 1.96 -4.07 4.38
CA ILE A 80 0.55 -4.08 4.03
C ILE A 80 -0.19 -3.20 5.04
N GLU A 81 -0.94 -2.24 4.52
CA GLU A 81 -1.86 -1.41 5.30
C GLU A 81 -3.26 -1.60 4.74
N THR A 82 -4.19 -2.06 5.57
CA THR A 82 -5.59 -2.21 5.19
C THR A 82 -6.44 -1.24 5.99
N GLU A 83 -6.99 -0.24 5.31
CA GLU A 83 -7.96 0.71 5.86
C GLU A 83 -9.38 0.23 5.56
N ASN A 84 -10.22 0.18 6.59
CA ASN A 84 -11.63 -0.17 6.46
C ASN A 84 -12.50 1.00 6.92
N VAL A 85 -13.46 1.36 6.07
CA VAL A 85 -14.45 2.40 6.29
C VAL A 85 -15.83 1.78 6.22
N ASN A 86 -16.51 1.72 7.36
CA ASN A 86 -17.88 1.25 7.42
C ASN A 86 -18.83 2.40 7.77
N THR A 87 -19.89 2.53 6.96
CA THR A 87 -20.89 3.58 6.95
C THR A 87 -22.29 3.00 7.15
N ALA A 88 -22.49 2.29 8.25
CA ALA A 88 -23.79 1.75 8.62
C ALA A 88 -24.60 2.76 9.46
N HIS A 89 -25.89 2.95 9.14
CA HIS A 89 -26.86 3.72 9.94
C HIS A 89 -26.40 5.17 10.27
N GLY A 90 -25.73 5.83 9.33
CA GLY A 90 -25.24 7.21 9.51
C GLY A 90 -24.07 7.33 10.50
N ARG A 91 -23.40 6.23 10.85
CA ARG A 91 -22.17 6.22 11.65
C ARG A 91 -20.99 5.80 10.78
N TYR A 92 -19.88 6.51 10.94
CA TYR A 92 -18.61 6.15 10.32
C TYR A 92 -17.70 5.47 11.32
N THR A 93 -17.31 4.23 11.04
CA THR A 93 -16.26 3.52 11.77
C THR A 93 -15.08 3.29 10.86
N PHE A 94 -13.90 3.66 11.36
CA PHE A 94 -12.62 3.54 10.67
C PHE A 94 -11.71 2.63 11.49
N PHE A 95 -11.04 1.70 10.83
CA PHE A 95 -9.93 0.96 11.44
C PHE A 95 -8.86 0.67 10.39
N SER A 96 -7.60 0.67 10.82
CA SER A 96 -6.44 0.39 9.99
C SER A 96 -5.67 -0.79 10.58
N ILE A 97 -5.36 -1.78 9.77
CA ILE A 97 -4.52 -2.93 10.13
C ILE A 97 -3.20 -2.80 9.40
N HIS A 98 -2.09 -3.02 10.11
CA HIS A 98 -0.74 -2.99 9.54
C HIS A 98 -0.11 -4.37 9.69
N GLU A 99 0.35 -4.93 8.57
CA GLU A 99 1.02 -6.22 8.51
C GLU A 99 2.34 -6.09 7.75
N HIS A 100 3.24 -7.03 7.97
CA HIS A 100 4.48 -7.11 7.20
C HIS A 100 4.90 -8.56 7.01
N THR A 101 5.60 -8.82 5.90
CA THR A 101 6.26 -10.10 5.66
C THR A 101 7.69 -9.87 5.19
N VAL A 102 8.58 -10.78 5.58
CA VAL A 102 9.99 -10.79 5.17
C VAL A 102 10.33 -12.20 4.71
N HIS A 103 10.82 -12.33 3.47
CA HIS A 103 11.22 -13.63 2.91
C HIS A 103 12.43 -13.49 1.99
N ASP A 104 13.07 -14.62 1.70
CA ASP A 104 14.13 -14.69 0.69
C ASP A 104 13.58 -14.38 -0.71
N LEU A 105 14.43 -13.83 -1.58
CA LEU A 105 14.02 -13.57 -2.96
C LEU A 105 13.74 -14.87 -3.69
N SER A 106 12.59 -14.91 -4.34
CA SER A 106 12.32 -15.92 -5.35
C SER A 106 13.01 -15.58 -6.67
N THR A 107 13.12 -16.59 -7.54
CA THR A 107 13.59 -16.41 -8.92
C THR A 107 12.79 -15.35 -9.68
N SER A 108 11.47 -15.32 -9.50
CA SER A 108 10.59 -14.33 -10.12
C SER A 108 10.83 -12.91 -9.61
N ASP A 109 11.23 -12.73 -8.35
CA ASP A 109 11.54 -11.40 -7.82
C ASP A 109 12.78 -10.82 -8.48
N VAL A 110 13.81 -11.66 -8.68
CA VAL A 110 15.04 -11.27 -9.38
C VAL A 110 14.76 -10.93 -10.84
N GLU A 111 13.94 -11.75 -11.52
CA GLU A 111 13.55 -11.51 -12.91
C GLU A 111 12.73 -10.22 -13.06
N ALA A 112 11.82 -9.92 -12.12
CA ALA A 112 11.01 -8.71 -12.19
C ALA A 112 11.86 -7.42 -12.25
N MET A 113 13.06 -7.43 -11.63
CA MET A 113 14.00 -6.31 -11.66
C MET A 113 14.58 -6.01 -13.05
N ASP A 114 14.48 -6.97 -13.98
CA ASP A 114 14.96 -6.80 -15.35
C ASP A 114 13.93 -6.09 -16.24
N PHE A 115 12.69 -5.92 -15.77
CA PHE A 115 11.58 -5.34 -16.54
C PHE A 115 11.19 -3.95 -16.04
N GLU A 116 10.56 -3.18 -16.93
CA GLU A 116 10.01 -1.88 -16.58
C GLU A 116 8.96 -1.97 -15.46
N LYS A 117 8.88 -0.90 -14.66
CA LYS A 117 7.75 -0.68 -13.76
C LYS A 117 6.67 0.02 -14.54
N ARG A 118 5.57 -0.68 -14.80
CA ARG A 118 4.44 -0.13 -15.54
C ARG A 118 3.26 -0.02 -14.62
N HIS A 119 2.79 1.21 -14.43
CA HIS A 119 1.55 1.42 -13.72
C HIS A 119 0.38 0.77 -14.46
N TYR A 120 -0.45 0.05 -13.73
CA TYR A 120 -1.73 -0.46 -14.19
C TYR A 120 -2.84 0.01 -13.28
N SER A 121 -4.04 0.09 -13.84
CA SER A 121 -5.28 0.27 -13.11
C SER A 121 -6.35 -0.60 -13.76
N THR A 122 -7.00 -1.45 -12.97
CA THR A 122 -8.06 -2.34 -13.43
C THR A 122 -9.23 -2.25 -12.46
N THR A 123 -10.44 -2.19 -13.00
CA THR A 123 -11.66 -2.18 -12.20
C THR A 123 -12.53 -3.34 -12.67
N LYS A 124 -12.94 -4.20 -11.74
CA LYS A 124 -13.84 -5.31 -12.02
C LYS A 124 -14.88 -5.40 -10.91
N ALA A 125 -16.16 -5.26 -11.28
CA ALA A 125 -17.27 -5.17 -10.34
C ALA A 125 -17.03 -4.07 -9.30
N HIS A 126 -16.93 -4.43 -8.01
CA HIS A 126 -16.71 -3.52 -6.90
C HIS A 126 -15.27 -3.53 -6.38
N VAL A 127 -14.33 -4.03 -7.18
CA VAL A 127 -12.91 -4.08 -6.84
C VAL A 127 -12.10 -3.28 -7.85
N GLN A 128 -11.35 -2.29 -7.38
CA GLN A 128 -10.38 -1.54 -8.15
C GLN A 128 -8.98 -1.94 -7.69
N ASN A 129 -8.09 -2.25 -8.64
CA ASN A 129 -6.71 -2.62 -8.39
C ASN A 129 -5.80 -1.68 -9.16
N TRP A 130 -4.75 -1.16 -8.53
CA TRP A 130 -3.77 -0.33 -9.22
C TRP A 130 -2.37 -0.48 -8.63
N GLY A 131 -1.36 0.02 -9.33
CA GLY A 131 0.03 -0.04 -8.88
C GLY A 131 0.99 -0.45 -9.99
N ASP A 132 2.18 -0.88 -9.61
CA ASP A 132 3.28 -1.26 -10.51
C ASP A 132 3.99 -2.55 -10.05
N ARG A 133 3.31 -3.36 -9.23
CA ARG A 133 3.79 -4.64 -8.70
C ARG A 133 4.23 -5.62 -9.78
N GLU A 134 3.42 -5.78 -10.82
CA GLU A 134 3.72 -6.72 -11.90
C GLU A 134 4.79 -6.15 -12.86
N PRO A 135 5.69 -6.99 -13.39
CA PRO A 135 6.65 -6.56 -14.41
C PRO A 135 5.92 -6.13 -15.68
N GLY A 136 6.36 -5.01 -16.27
CA GLY A 136 5.88 -4.56 -17.56
C GLY A 136 6.37 -5.45 -18.70
N LYS A 137 6.00 -5.09 -19.93
CA LYS A 137 6.36 -5.89 -21.13
C LYS A 137 7.74 -5.56 -21.66
N GLN A 138 8.27 -4.38 -21.34
CA GLN A 138 9.59 -3.96 -21.79
C GLN A 138 10.69 -4.53 -20.88
N LEU A 139 11.58 -5.32 -21.47
CA LEU A 139 12.81 -5.77 -20.85
C LEU A 139 13.83 -4.60 -20.84
N LEU A 140 14.26 -4.18 -19.65
CA LEU A 140 15.27 -3.13 -19.46
C LEU A 140 16.70 -3.69 -19.44
N SER A 141 16.84 -4.98 -19.20
CA SER A 141 18.14 -5.65 -19.13
C SER A 141 18.12 -7.00 -19.83
N HIS A 142 19.06 -7.21 -20.75
CA HIS A 142 19.06 -8.35 -21.69
C HIS A 142 19.22 -9.75 -21.08
N ALA A 143 19.60 -9.87 -19.81
CA ALA A 143 19.78 -11.17 -19.15
C ALA A 143 19.25 -11.14 -17.72
N LYS A 144 18.83 -12.33 -17.25
CA LYS A 144 18.26 -12.54 -15.92
C LYS A 144 19.22 -12.09 -14.80
N GLY A 145 18.71 -11.30 -13.87
CA GLY A 145 19.46 -10.79 -12.72
C GLY A 145 20.45 -9.66 -13.03
N VAL A 146 20.45 -9.14 -14.26
CA VAL A 146 21.27 -7.96 -14.61
C VAL A 146 20.73 -6.71 -13.94
N GLY A 147 19.41 -6.60 -13.75
CA GLY A 147 18.74 -5.55 -12.99
C GLY A 147 19.25 -5.50 -11.55
N LEU A 148 19.28 -6.65 -10.87
CA LEU A 148 19.87 -6.80 -9.54
C LEU A 148 21.35 -6.39 -9.54
N THR A 149 22.15 -6.90 -10.48
CA THR A 149 23.57 -6.57 -10.57
C THR A 149 23.80 -5.07 -10.77
N LYS A 150 23.00 -4.41 -11.62
CA LYS A 150 23.04 -2.96 -11.83
C LYS A 150 22.63 -2.19 -10.58
N ALA A 151 21.60 -2.65 -9.86
CA ALA A 151 21.16 -2.04 -8.61
C ALA A 151 22.28 -2.11 -7.54
N LEU A 152 22.93 -3.26 -7.40
CA LEU A 152 24.07 -3.43 -6.51
C LEU A 152 25.25 -2.53 -6.91
N LYS A 153 25.58 -2.45 -8.20
CA LYS A 153 26.64 -1.55 -8.69
C LYS A 153 26.35 -0.08 -8.39
N ARG A 154 25.09 0.36 -8.46
CA ARG A 154 24.68 1.74 -8.12
C ARG A 154 24.84 2.07 -6.64
N LEU A 155 24.81 1.09 -5.74
CA LEU A 155 25.09 1.32 -4.33
C LEU A 155 26.57 1.48 -4.01
N LEU A 156 27.43 0.93 -4.88
CA LEU A 156 28.89 0.93 -4.71
C LEU A 156 29.58 2.08 -5.47
N ALA A 157 28.85 2.80 -6.31
CA ALA A 157 29.32 3.95 -7.08
C ALA A 157 29.06 5.25 -6.31
#